data_AF-J3AL91-F1
#
_entry.id   AF-J3AL91-F1
#
_cell.length_a   1.000
_cell.length_b   1.000
_cell.length_c   1.000
_cell.angle_alpha   90.00
_cell.angle_beta   90.00
_cell.angle_gamma   90.00
#
_symmetry.space_group_name_H-M   'P 1'
#
loop_
_entity.id
_entity.type
_entity.pdbx_description
1 polymer ?
#
loop_
_entity_poly.entity_id
_entity_poly.type
_entity_poly.pdbx_seq_one_letter_code
_entity_poly.pdbx_strand_id
1 'polypeptide(L)' 'MALAEIPLCVWRKRGQTFVFHGQTIRYWTAGQGEPLLLIHGFPTASWDWHYLWQALAQ' A
#
# COMPACT_ATOMS: atom_id res chain seq x y z
N MET A 1 -3.56 19.54 -4.57
CA MET A 1 -2.30 19.17 -3.87
C MET A 1 -1.41 18.44 -4.85
N ALA A 2 -0.12 18.74 -4.91
CA ALA A 2 0.81 17.94 -5.69
C ALA A 2 0.90 16.54 -5.06
N LEU A 3 0.78 15.48 -5.88
CA LEU A 3 1.00 14.13 -5.41
C LEU A 3 2.50 13.95 -5.16
N ALA A 4 2.87 13.62 -3.92
CA ALA A 4 4.26 13.36 -3.57
C ALA A 4 4.55 11.87 -3.74
N GLU A 5 5.63 11.55 -4.46
CA GLU A 5 6.10 10.18 -4.60
C GLU A 5 6.54 9.60 -3.24
N ILE A 6 6.21 8.34 -2.96
CA ILE A 6 6.85 7.56 -1.89
C ILE A 6 7.88 6.63 -2.54
N PRO A 7 9.20 6.83 -2.32
CA PRO A 7 10.22 5.97 -2.92
C PRO A 7 10.04 4.50 -2.56
N LEU A 8 10.32 3.60 -3.50
CA LEU A 8 10.13 2.14 -3.31
C LEU A 8 10.86 1.59 -2.07
N CYS A 9 12.06 2.09 -1.75
CA CYS A 9 12.80 1.67 -0.57
C CYS A 9 12.08 2.04 0.74
N VAL A 10 11.42 3.19 0.78
CA VAL A 10 10.61 3.65 1.92
C VAL A 10 9.31 2.84 1.99
N TRP A 11 8.64 2.65 0.85
CA TRP A 11 7.44 1.82 0.75
C TRP A 11 7.67 0.42 1.31
N ARG A 12 8.73 -0.26 0.85
CA ARG A 12 9.11 -1.60 1.32
C ARG A 12 9.30 -1.65 2.83
N LYS A 13 9.95 -0.65 3.44
CA LYS A 13 10.15 -0.60 4.91
C LYS A 13 8.87 -0.44 5.71
N ARG A 14 7.85 0.23 5.15
CA ARG A 14 6.55 0.46 5.82
C ARG A 14 5.59 -0.74 5.75
N GLY A 15 5.91 -1.74 4.94
CA GLY A 15 5.04 -2.90 4.75
C GLY A 15 4.95 -3.76 6.00
N GLN A 16 3.72 -4.12 6.35
CA GLN A 16 3.40 -5.14 7.34
C GLN A 16 3.26 -6.51 6.65
N THR A 17 3.26 -7.56 7.45
CA THR A 17 3.17 -8.93 6.97
C THR A 17 2.17 -9.70 7.80
N PHE A 18 1.34 -10.53 7.16
CA PHE A 18 0.56 -11.56 7.83
C PHE A 18 0.65 -12.89 7.08
N VAL A 19 0.30 -13.97 7.76
CA VAL A 19 0.29 -15.32 7.18
C VAL A 19 -1.17 -15.73 6.94
N PHE A 20 -1.47 -16.14 5.70
CA PHE A 20 -2.78 -16.62 5.29
C PHE A 20 -2.63 -17.95 4.54
N HIS A 21 -3.20 -19.03 5.06
CA HIS A 21 -3.01 -20.40 4.54
C HIS A 21 -1.54 -20.77 4.29
N GLY A 22 -0.66 -20.38 5.22
CA GLY A 22 0.79 -20.63 5.12
C GLY A 22 1.54 -19.70 4.15
N GLN A 23 0.83 -18.82 3.43
CA GLN A 23 1.45 -17.83 2.54
C GLN A 23 1.69 -16.52 3.27
N THR A 24 2.88 -15.97 3.08
CA THR A 24 3.26 -14.68 3.66
C THR A 24 2.80 -13.55 2.73
N ILE A 25 1.83 -12.75 3.19
CA ILE A 25 1.26 -11.64 2.43
C ILE A 25 1.78 -10.33 3.02
N ARG A 26 2.30 -9.45 2.16
CA ARG A 26 2.77 -8.11 2.54
C ARG A 26 1.71 -7.06 2.20
N TYR A 27 1.38 -6.19 3.15
CA TYR A 27 0.32 -5.20 3.01
C TYR A 27 0.69 -3.87 3.70
N TRP A 28 -0.09 -2.83 3.43
CA TRP A 28 0.07 -1.49 3.99
C TRP A 28 -1.28 -1.00 4.49
N THR A 29 -1.29 -0.24 5.58
CA THR A 29 -2.48 0.43 6.11
C THR A 29 -2.14 1.88 6.42
N ALA A 30 -3.11 2.77 6.26
CA ALA A 30 -3.03 4.18 6.60
C ALA A 30 -4.45 4.76 6.71
N GLY A 31 -4.59 5.94 7.32
CA GLY A 31 -5.88 6.60 7.50
C GLY A 31 -6.77 5.97 8.57
N GLN A 32 -7.98 6.50 8.69
CA GLN A 32 -9.05 6.03 9.57
C GLN A 32 -10.41 6.25 8.89
N GLY A 33 -11.42 5.41 9.17
CA GLY A 33 -12.76 5.54 8.59
C GLY A 33 -13.24 4.26 7.89
N GLU A 34 -14.14 4.41 6.92
CA GLU A 34 -14.67 3.29 6.13
C GLU A 34 -13.53 2.61 5.34
N PRO A 35 -13.40 1.28 5.40
CA PRO A 35 -12.28 0.59 4.75
C PRO A 35 -12.28 0.71 3.22
N LEU A 36 -11.15 1.14 2.66
CA LEU A 36 -10.85 1.05 1.23
C LEU A 36 -9.75 0.02 1.00
N LEU A 37 -10.05 -1.04 0.24
CA LEU A 37 -9.07 -2.07 -0.13
C LEU A 37 -8.53 -1.82 -1.54
N LEU A 38 -7.20 -1.65 -1.64
CA LEU A 38 -6.50 -1.51 -2.91
C LEU A 38 -5.85 -2.84 -3.30
N ILE A 39 -6.26 -3.40 -4.45
CA ILE A 39 -5.71 -4.63 -5.01
C ILE A 39 -5.03 -4.27 -6.34
N HIS A 40 -3.75 -4.61 -6.48
CA HIS A 40 -3.02 -4.39 -7.73
C HIS A 40 -3.31 -5.50 -8.75
N GLY A 41 -2.99 -5.24 -10.02
CA GLY A 41 -3.10 -6.22 -11.10
C GLY A 41 -1.77 -6.91 -11.42
N PHE A 42 -1.76 -7.68 -12.51
CA PHE A 42 -0.55 -8.19 -13.16
C PHE A 42 -0.08 -7.18 -14.23
N PRO A 43 1.24 -6.94 -14.41
CA PRO A 43 2.40 -7.55 -13.73
C PRO A 43 2.96 -6.72 -12.56
N THR A 44 2.12 -5.97 -11.84
CA THR A 44 2.56 -4.94 -10.89
C THR A 44 2.39 -5.37 -9.42
N ALA A 45 2.55 -4.41 -8.49
CA ALA A 45 2.50 -4.65 -7.04
C ALA A 45 1.89 -3.45 -6.31
N SER A 46 1.76 -3.54 -4.98
CA SER A 46 1.18 -2.48 -4.13
C SER A 46 1.82 -1.09 -4.27
N TRP A 47 3.03 -0.99 -4.83
CA TRP A 47 3.69 0.30 -5.05
C TRP A 47 3.03 1.15 -6.13
N ASP A 48 2.16 0.61 -6.99
CA ASP A 48 1.41 1.39 -7.99
C ASP A 48 0.63 2.57 -7.38
N TRP A 49 0.22 2.43 -6.12
CA TRP A 49 -0.57 3.43 -5.41
C TRP A 49 0.26 4.54 -4.74
N HIS A 50 1.59 4.55 -4.89
CA HIS A 50 2.49 5.41 -4.10
C HIS A 50 2.23 6.92 -4.24
N TYR A 51 1.76 7.40 -5.39
CA TYR A 51 1.35 8.80 -5.57
C TYR A 51 0.01 9.11 -4.89
N LEU A 52 -0.95 8.17 -4.95
CA LEU A 52 -2.30 8.33 -4.41
C LEU A 52 -2.37 8.07 -2.90
N TRP A 53 -1.40 7.34 -2.35
CA TRP A 53 -1.45 6.80 -1.00
C TRP A 53 -1.73 7.85 0.07
N GLN A 54 -1.10 9.03 -0.02
CA GLN A 54 -1.31 10.10 0.95
C GLN A 54 -2.71 10.70 0.87
N ALA A 55 -3.26 10.84 -0.34
CA ALA A 55 -4.60 11.40 -0.53
C ALA A 55 -5.71 10.43 -0.10
N LEU A 56 -5.52 9.13 -0.35
CA LEU A 56 -6.47 8.08 0.05
C LEU A 56 -6.47 7.80 1.56
N ALA A 57 -5.44 8.24 2.27
CA ALA A 57 -5.30 8.03 3.72
C ALA A 57 -5.79 9.23 4.56
N GLN A 58 -6.34 10.26 3.94
CA GLN A 58 -6.93 11.43 4.61
C GLN A 58 -8.33 11.12 5.15
#